data_AF-C8WXA8-F1
#
_entry.id   AF-C8WXA8-F1
#
_cell.length_a   1.000
_cell.length_b   1.000
_cell.length_c   1.000
_cell.angle_alpha   90.00
_cell.angle_beta   90.00
_cell.angle_gamma   90.00
#
_symmetry.space_group_name_H-M   'P 1'
#
loop_
_entity.id
_entity.type
_entity.pdbx_description
1 polymer ?
#
loop_
_entity_poly.entity_id
_entity_poly.type
_entity_poly.pdbx_seq_one_letter_code
_entity_poly.pdbx_strand_id
1 'polypeptide(L)'
;MTPIVRIYEACVEPPGDVMFLPSALMLVLENGQSHIYSEGSMHNFWRSACARHAWSELENGIVVDGHHVRLMDITAELKQLVPRHAWTVRRIVRAWYEQNPRQRFYLRRHVQRGS
;
A
#
# COMPACT_ATOMS: atom_id res chain seq x y z
N MET A 1 12.10 -15.22 8.28
CA MET A 1 11.20 -14.11 7.91
C MET A 1 11.03 -14.17 6.40
N THR A 2 9.80 -14.29 5.90
CA THR A 2 9.57 -14.40 4.45
C THR A 2 9.97 -13.08 3.76
N PRO A 3 10.75 -13.11 2.65
CA PRO A 3 11.13 -11.90 1.94
C PRO A 3 9.91 -11.14 1.39
N ILE A 4 9.96 -9.81 1.43
CA ILE A 4 9.00 -8.94 0.73
C ILE A 4 9.42 -8.88 -0.73
N VAL A 5 8.58 -9.30 -1.67
CA VAL A 5 8.88 -9.34 -3.12
C VAL A 5 8.40 -8.11 -3.85
N ARG A 6 7.20 -7.61 -3.55
CA ARG A 6 6.63 -6.42 -4.17
C ARG A 6 6.00 -5.49 -3.15
N ILE A 7 5.91 -4.22 -3.51
CA ILE A 7 5.34 -3.18 -2.67
C ILE A 7 4.42 -2.30 -3.51
N TYR A 8 3.18 -2.12 -3.06
CA TYR A 8 2.19 -1.33 -3.77
C TYR A 8 1.71 -0.15 -2.92
N GLU A 9 1.56 1.02 -3.53
CA GLU A 9 0.72 2.09 -3.03
C GLU A 9 -0.69 1.94 -3.62
N ALA A 10 -1.68 1.84 -2.75
CA ALA A 10 -3.06 1.66 -3.12
C ALA A 10 -3.79 2.99 -3.06
N CYS A 11 -4.40 3.37 -4.17
CA CYS A 11 -5.13 4.61 -4.32
C CYS A 11 -6.61 4.32 -4.53
N VAL A 12 -7.45 5.16 -3.94
CA VAL A 12 -8.90 5.15 -4.11
C VAL A 12 -9.34 6.51 -4.61
N GLU A 13 -10.20 6.50 -5.61
CA GLU A 13 -11.04 7.62 -6.03
C GLU A 13 -12.47 7.30 -5.55
N PRO A 14 -12.94 7.98 -4.48
CA PRO A 14 -14.29 7.79 -3.97
C PRO A 14 -15.35 8.18 -5.01
N PRO A 15 -16.58 7.63 -4.91
CA PRO A 15 -17.67 8.04 -5.78
C PRO A 15 -17.92 9.56 -5.72
N GLY A 16 -17.88 10.22 -6.87
CA GLY A 16 -18.12 11.67 -6.97
C GLY A 16 -16.89 12.53 -6.64
N ASP A 17 -15.74 11.92 -6.36
CA ASP A 17 -14.44 12.59 -6.37
C ASP A 17 -13.80 12.49 -7.77
N VAL A 18 -12.78 13.31 -8.02
CA VAL A 18 -11.97 13.31 -9.25
C VAL A 18 -10.49 13.05 -8.96
N MET A 19 -10.14 12.76 -7.70
CA MET A 19 -8.77 12.53 -7.28
C MET A 19 -8.57 11.14 -6.68
N PHE A 20 -7.52 10.46 -7.16
CA PHE A 20 -6.98 9.29 -6.50
C PHE A 20 -6.19 9.68 -5.25
N LEU A 21 -6.64 9.22 -4.10
CA LEU A 21 -5.98 9.44 -2.82
C LEU A 21 -5.30 8.16 -2.33
N PRO A 22 -4.03 8.22 -1.91
CA PRO A 22 -3.37 7.10 -1.25
C PRO A 22 -4.13 6.69 0.01
N SER A 23 -4.48 5.42 0.12
CA SER A 23 -5.28 4.89 1.23
C SER A 23 -4.69 3.63 1.86
N ALA A 24 -3.76 2.96 1.19
CA ALA A 24 -2.98 1.88 1.79
C ALA A 24 -1.58 1.69 1.17
N LEU A 25 -0.70 1.08 1.94
CA LEU A 25 0.56 0.51 1.49
C LEU A 25 0.48 -1.01 1.67
N MET A 26 0.76 -1.77 0.61
CA MET A 26 0.70 -3.23 0.62
C MET A 26 2.08 -3.82 0.41
N LEU A 27 2.48 -4.75 1.27
CA LEU A 27 3.74 -5.49 1.16
C LEU A 27 3.41 -6.93 0.80
N VAL A 28 3.80 -7.37 -0.39
CA VAL A 28 3.61 -8.76 -0.85
C VAL A 28 4.86 -9.56 -0.53
N LEU A 29 4.68 -10.68 0.14
CA LEU A 29 5.73 -11.62 0.52
C LEU A 29 5.91 -12.69 -0.55
N GLU A 30 7.10 -13.31 -0.58
CA GLU A 30 7.45 -14.37 -1.53
C GLU A 30 6.49 -15.57 -1.48
N ASN A 31 5.91 -15.86 -0.31
CA ASN A 31 4.92 -16.93 -0.14
C ASN A 31 3.49 -16.54 -0.57
N GLY A 32 3.31 -15.38 -1.21
CA GLY A 32 2.02 -14.86 -1.66
C GLY A 32 1.17 -14.18 -0.58
N GLN A 33 1.60 -14.17 0.69
CA GLN A 33 0.91 -13.40 1.73
C GLN A 33 1.12 -11.91 1.55
N SER A 34 0.17 -11.09 2.00
CA SER A 34 0.27 -9.64 1.95
C SER A 34 0.03 -8.99 3.31
N HIS A 35 0.81 -7.97 3.64
CA HIS A 35 0.54 -7.06 4.76
C HIS A 35 -0.04 -5.75 4.24
N ILE A 36 -1.16 -5.31 4.82
CA ILE A 36 -1.87 -4.09 4.39
C ILE A 36 -1.79 -3.05 5.53
N TYR A 37 -1.17 -1.92 5.23
CA TYR A 37 -1.10 -0.74 6.10
C TYR A 37 -2.00 0.33 5.50
N SER A 38 -3.25 0.38 5.96
CA SER A 38 -4.27 1.26 5.39
C SER A 38 -4.73 2.32 6.38
N GLU A 39 -5.51 3.27 5.86
CA GLU A 39 -6.46 4.02 6.65
C GLU A 39 -7.41 3.06 7.40
N GLY A 40 -7.84 3.45 8.61
CA GLY A 40 -8.66 2.59 9.48
C GLY A 40 -10.00 2.21 8.86
N SER A 41 -10.70 3.19 8.28
CA SER A 41 -11.98 3.00 7.57
C SER A 41 -11.85 2.09 6.34
N MET A 42 -10.70 2.12 5.66
CA MET A 42 -10.46 1.39 4.40
C MET A 42 -9.83 0.00 4.59
N HIS A 43 -9.56 -0.43 5.83
CA HIS A 43 -8.83 -1.68 6.07
C HIS A 43 -9.58 -2.92 5.58
N ASN A 44 -10.87 -3.03 5.93
CA ASN A 44 -11.70 -4.15 5.51
C ASN A 44 -12.00 -4.10 4.01
N PHE A 45 -12.15 -2.90 3.46
CA PHE A 45 -12.32 -2.69 2.03
C PHE A 45 -11.12 -3.26 1.25
N TRP A 46 -9.90 -2.85 1.57
CA TRP A 46 -8.71 -3.33 0.88
C TRP A 46 -8.45 -4.82 1.09
N ARG A 47 -8.70 -5.32 2.30
CA ARG A 47 -8.59 -6.77 2.57
C ARG A 47 -9.57 -7.56 1.71
N SER A 48 -10.80 -7.08 1.55
CA SER A 48 -11.81 -7.70 0.69
C SER A 48 -11.42 -7.61 -0.80
N ALA A 49 -11.00 -6.44 -1.26
CA ALA A 49 -10.59 -6.22 -2.64
C ALA A 49 -9.45 -7.15 -3.06
N CYS A 50 -8.38 -7.26 -2.26
CA CYS A 50 -7.25 -8.15 -2.53
C CYS A 50 -7.59 -9.65 -2.43
N ALA A 51 -8.69 -10.01 -1.77
CA ALA A 51 -9.15 -11.39 -1.70
C ALA A 51 -10.04 -11.78 -2.89
N ARG A 52 -10.74 -10.81 -3.49
CA ARG A 52 -11.70 -11.03 -4.58
C ARG A 52 -11.11 -10.83 -5.97
N HIS A 53 -10.05 -10.04 -6.09
CA HIS A 53 -9.48 -9.62 -7.37
C HIS A 53 -8.01 -9.98 -7.47
N ALA A 54 -7.56 -10.29 -8.68
CA ALA A 54 -6.15 -10.51 -8.95
C ALA A 54 -5.37 -9.20 -8.85
N TRP A 55 -4.10 -9.29 -8.45
CA TRP A 55 -3.21 -8.12 -8.35
C TRP A 55 -3.13 -7.35 -9.67
N SER A 56 -3.09 -8.05 -10.81
CA SER A 56 -3.05 -7.44 -12.14
C SER A 56 -4.31 -6.64 -12.47
N GLU A 57 -5.49 -7.07 -12.00
CA GLU A 57 -6.73 -6.30 -12.17
C GLU A 57 -6.65 -5.01 -11.35
N LEU A 58 -6.22 -5.11 -10.10
CA LEU A 58 -6.06 -3.98 -9.21
C LEU A 58 -4.99 -2.99 -9.71
N GLU A 59 -3.91 -3.46 -10.36
CA GLU A 59 -2.89 -2.62 -11.01
C GLU A 59 -3.44 -1.84 -12.21
N ASN A 60 -4.29 -2.49 -13.02
CA ASN A 60 -4.93 -1.87 -14.18
C ASN A 60 -5.99 -0.83 -13.80
N GLY A 61 -6.49 -0.90 -12.58
CA GLY A 61 -7.55 -0.04 -12.07
C GLY A 61 -8.93 -0.64 -12.34
N ILE A 62 -9.74 -0.79 -11.29
CA ILE A 62 -11.08 -1.37 -11.37
C ILE A 62 -12.05 -0.65 -10.44
N VAL A 63 -13.35 -0.85 -10.66
CA VAL A 63 -14.37 -0.38 -9.73
C VAL A 63 -14.71 -1.48 -8.73
N VAL A 64 -14.59 -1.21 -7.44
CA VAL A 64 -14.93 -2.11 -6.33
C VAL A 64 -15.89 -1.39 -5.40
N ASP A 65 -17.10 -1.93 -5.24
CA ASP A 65 -18.14 -1.37 -4.36
C ASP A 65 -18.33 0.15 -4.59
N GLY A 66 -18.37 0.56 -5.86
CA GLY A 66 -18.55 1.94 -6.32
C GLY A 66 -17.29 2.82 -6.31
N HIS A 67 -16.18 2.34 -5.73
CA HIS A 67 -14.91 3.09 -5.67
C HIS A 67 -14.02 2.71 -6.84
N HIS A 68 -13.45 3.68 -7.52
CA HIS A 68 -12.40 3.40 -8.50
C HIS A 68 -11.08 3.23 -7.75
N VAL A 69 -10.44 2.08 -7.90
CA VAL A 69 -9.25 1.71 -7.14
C VAL A 69 -8.12 1.33 -8.07
N ARG A 70 -6.90 1.65 -7.67
CA ARG A 70 -5.70 1.29 -8.41
C ARG A 70 -4.52 1.00 -7.49
N LEU A 71 -3.75 -0.02 -7.82
CA LEU A 71 -2.45 -0.28 -7.22
C LEU A 71 -1.34 0.27 -8.11
N MET A 72 -0.40 0.98 -7.50
CA MET A 72 0.83 1.41 -8.12
C MET A 72 1.97 0.57 -7.57
N ASP A 73 2.66 -0.19 -8.43
CA ASP A 73 3.88 -0.90 -8.03
C ASP A 73 4.97 0.13 -7.78
N ILE A 74 5.37 0.28 -6.51
CA ILE A 74 6.38 1.24 -6.05
C ILE A 74 7.67 0.55 -5.62
N THR A 75 7.85 -0.71 -6.02
CA THR A 75 8.97 -1.56 -5.62
C THR A 75 10.31 -0.94 -6.05
N ALA A 76 10.36 -0.35 -7.25
CA ALA A 76 11.58 0.25 -7.80
C ALA A 76 11.96 1.53 -7.05
N GLU A 77 10.99 2.40 -6.81
CA GLU A 77 11.11 3.65 -6.06
C GLU A 77 11.58 3.36 -4.64
N LEU A 78 10.98 2.38 -3.96
CA LEU A 78 11.41 2.00 -2.63
C LEU A 78 12.79 1.36 -2.58
N LYS A 79 13.21 0.66 -3.64
CA LYS A 79 14.58 0.13 -3.74
C LYS A 79 15.63 1.24 -3.83
N GLN A 80 15.28 2.41 -4.38
CA GLN A 80 16.14 3.59 -4.39
C GLN A 80 16.25 4.24 -3.00
N LEU A 81 15.18 4.18 -2.19
CA LEU A 81 15.14 4.77 -0.85
C LEU A 81 15.76 3.85 0.22
N VAL A 82 15.51 2.55 0.11
CA VAL A 82 16.02 1.53 1.03
C VAL A 82 16.59 0.39 0.18
N PRO A 83 17.89 0.10 0.24
CA PRO A 83 18.46 -1.03 -0.47
C PRO A 83 17.78 -2.34 -0.10
N ARG A 84 17.62 -3.25 -1.06
CA ARG A 84 16.85 -4.50 -0.89
C ARG A 84 17.29 -5.36 0.30
N HIS A 85 18.59 -5.45 0.56
CA HIS A 85 19.14 -6.21 1.70
C HIS A 85 18.78 -5.59 3.08
N ALA A 86 18.42 -4.31 3.08
CA ALA A 86 18.04 -3.54 4.27
C ALA A 86 16.52 -3.50 4.47
N TRP A 87 15.73 -4.21 3.65
CA TRP A 87 14.28 -4.19 3.73
C TRP A 87 13.77 -4.84 5.01
N THR A 88 13.07 -4.02 5.79
CA THR A 88 12.19 -4.47 6.86
C THR A 88 10.89 -3.71 6.73
N VAL A 89 9.79 -4.28 7.23
CA VAL A 89 8.48 -3.59 7.28
C VAL A 89 8.63 -2.17 7.82
N ARG A 90 9.34 -2.02 8.95
CA ARG A 90 9.56 -0.72 9.60
C ARG A 90 10.31 0.26 8.70
N ARG A 91 11.39 -0.18 8.05
CA ARG A 91 12.20 0.67 7.17
C ARG A 91 11.43 1.10 5.93
N ILE A 92 10.67 0.18 5.33
CA ILE A 92 9.82 0.46 4.17
C ILE A 92 8.74 1.47 4.52
N VAL A 93 7.95 1.20 5.57
CA VAL A 93 6.83 2.07 5.99
C VAL A 93 7.34 3.47 6.33
N ARG A 94 8.47 3.57 7.04
CA ARG A 94 9.09 4.85 7.39
C ARG A 94 9.59 5.59 6.14
N ALA A 95 10.37 4.94 5.29
CA ALA A 95 10.92 5.56 4.09
C ALA A 95 9.81 6.06 3.16
N TRP A 96 8.73 5.29 2.99
CA TRP A 96 7.60 5.70 2.16
C TRP A 96 6.82 6.87 2.75
N TYR A 97 6.58 6.85 4.07
CA TYR A 97 5.92 7.95 4.78
C TYR A 97 6.68 9.28 4.64
N GLU A 98 8.01 9.25 4.78
CA GLU A 98 8.87 10.45 4.77
C GLU A 98 8.89 11.18 3.42
N GLN A 99 8.56 10.51 2.30
CA GLN A 99 8.46 11.15 0.99
C GLN A 99 7.26 12.11 0.86
N ASN A 100 6.12 11.78 1.47
CA ASN A 100 4.94 12.66 1.47
C ASN A 100 4.04 12.41 2.70
N PRO A 101 4.44 12.93 3.87
CA PRO A 101 3.70 12.68 5.13
C PRO A 101 2.24 13.13 5.10
N ARG A 102 1.93 14.17 4.32
CA ARG A 102 0.58 14.74 4.21
C ARG A 102 -0.37 13.77 3.51
N GLN A 103 0.03 13.22 2.36
CA GLN A 103 -0.80 12.25 1.64
C GLN A 103 -0.74 10.85 2.25
N ARG A 104 0.32 10.52 3.00
CA ARG A 104 0.54 9.19 3.59
C ARG A 104 0.29 9.17 5.10
N PHE A 105 -0.57 10.05 5.59
CA PHE A 105 -0.85 10.19 7.02
C PHE A 105 -1.30 8.87 7.68
N TYR A 106 -1.97 7.98 6.94
CA TYR A 106 -2.37 6.65 7.42
C TYR A 106 -1.19 5.79 7.91
N LEU A 107 0.03 6.04 7.43
CA LEU A 107 1.25 5.36 7.89
C LEU A 107 1.80 5.90 9.23
N ARG A 108 1.40 7.11 9.65
CA ARG A 108 1.96 7.79 10.83
C ARG A 108 1.94 6.90 12.08
N ARG A 109 0.82 6.20 12.33
CA ARG A 109 0.67 5.29 13.49
C ARG A 109 1.67 4.13 13.47
N HIS A 110 2.08 3.68 12.29
CA HIS A 110 3.01 2.57 12.09
C HIS A 110 4.47 3.02 12.18
N VAL A 111 4.74 4.30 11.91
CA VAL A 111 6.06 4.91 12.13
C VAL A 111 6.29 5.22 13.61
N GLN A 112 5.27 5.70 14.32
CA GLN A 112 5.40 6.17 15.72
C GLN A 112 5.42 5.06 16.77
N ARG A 113 4.80 3.90 16.53
CA ARG A 113 4.75 2.76 17.49
C ARG A 113 6.06 1.96 17.62
N GLY A 114 7.18 2.48 17.09
CA GLY A 114 8.47 1.78 17.03
C GLY A 114 9.54 2.25 18.00
N SER A 115 9.18 2.92 19.10
CA SER A 115 10.11 3.30 20.18
C SER A 115 10.26 2.19 21.21
#